data_AF-A0A2E0F1E1-F1
#
_entry.id   AF-A0A2E0F1E1-F1
#
_cell.length_a   1.000
_cell.length_b   1.000
_cell.length_c   1.000
_cell.angle_alpha   90.00
_cell.angle_beta   90.00
_cell.angle_gamma   90.00
#
_symmetry.space_group_name_H-M   'P 1'
#
loop_
_entity.id
_entity.type
_entity.pdbx_description
1 polymer ?
#
loop_
_entity_poly.entity_id
_entity_poly.type
_entity_poly.pdbx_seq_one_letter_code
_entity_poly.pdbx_strand_id
1 'polypeptide(L)'
;MYDGVMPTQSDLRAQVTRLNLVLDEHIQLIQEAILEKDVRFAKKNIRQAREDIGVLSIQIGKMQRAIRMLHSLMRDRATSEDELLDILLTMKTAETLIMRSAFDESALQLERLIEHLLANSAALNPFIFFQFWMGIEARWEANSDQGQLLVRIENTSDVVLPGFNIKAPVPP
;
A
#
# COMPACT_ATOMS: atom_id res chain seq x y z
N MET A 1 -6.73 14.22 81.97
CA MET A 1 -8.17 13.99 81.75
C MET A 1 -8.43 14.45 80.32
N TYR A 2 -8.59 13.51 79.38
CA TYR A 2 -8.91 13.86 78.00
C TYR A 2 -10.37 14.33 77.99
N ASP A 3 -10.59 15.63 77.82
CA ASP A 3 -11.93 16.20 77.70
C ASP A 3 -12.40 15.96 76.26
N GLY A 4 -12.91 14.75 76.03
CA GLY A 4 -13.44 14.34 74.74
C GLY A 4 -14.84 14.90 74.56
N VAL A 5 -14.96 16.13 74.05
CA VAL A 5 -16.24 16.66 73.57
C VAL A 5 -16.74 15.74 72.47
N MET A 6 -17.80 14.98 72.76
CA MET A 6 -18.41 14.08 71.79
C MET A 6 -18.99 14.91 70.63
N PRO A 7 -18.66 14.60 69.37
CA PRO A 7 -19.14 15.35 68.22
C PRO A 7 -20.66 15.35 68.19
N THR A 8 -21.26 16.51 67.97
CA THR A 8 -22.72 16.61 67.92
C THR A 8 -23.27 15.93 66.67
N GLN A 9 -24.54 15.51 66.68
CA GLN A 9 -25.17 14.91 65.51
C GLN A 9 -25.13 15.83 64.27
N SER A 10 -25.11 17.15 64.48
CA SER A 10 -24.89 18.15 63.42
C SER A 10 -23.47 18.13 62.86
N ASP A 11 -22.44 17.95 63.71
CA ASP A 11 -21.04 17.89 63.26
C ASP A 11 -20.80 16.65 62.42
N LEU A 12 -21.37 15.51 62.83
CA LEU A 12 -21.32 14.26 62.08
C LEU A 12 -22.05 14.39 60.74
N ARG A 13 -23.23 15.01 60.70
CA ARG A 13 -23.95 15.28 59.44
C ARG A 13 -23.14 16.18 58.52
N ALA A 14 -22.58 17.27 59.03
CA ALA A 14 -21.74 18.18 58.25
C ALA A 14 -20.45 17.50 57.75
N GLN A 15 -19.88 16.58 58.53
CA GLN A 15 -18.74 15.78 58.12
C GLN A 15 -19.11 14.78 57.01
N VAL A 16 -20.26 14.10 57.12
CA VAL A 16 -20.78 13.22 56.07
C VAL A 16 -21.07 14.00 54.79
N THR A 17 -21.69 15.17 54.87
CA THR A 17 -21.93 16.01 53.70
C THR A 17 -20.63 16.44 53.01
N ARG A 18 -19.60 16.81 53.77
CA ARG A 18 -18.28 17.14 53.22
C ARG A 18 -17.61 15.93 52.57
N LEU A 19 -17.68 14.77 53.20
CA LEU A 19 -17.13 13.53 52.65
C LEU A 19 -17.83 13.13 51.35
N ASN A 20 -19.16 13.27 51.28
CA ASN A 20 -19.91 12.99 50.05
C ASN A 20 -19.51 13.95 48.92
N LEU A 21 -19.36 15.24 49.21
CA LEU A 21 -18.94 16.23 48.21
C LEU A 21 -17.55 15.90 47.64
N VAL A 22 -16.60 15.53 48.52
CA VAL A 22 -15.25 15.13 48.12
C VAL A 22 -15.28 13.83 47.31
N LEU A 23 -16.13 12.87 47.69
CA LEU A 23 -16.27 11.62 46.96
C LEU A 23 -16.83 11.86 45.54
N ASP A 24 -17.86 12.71 45.42
CA ASP A 24 -18.45 13.07 44.13
C ASP A 24 -17.43 13.76 43.21
N GLU A 25 -16.62 14.67 43.75
CA GLU A 25 -15.53 15.33 43.01
C GLU A 25 -14.48 14.32 42.50
N HIS A 26 -14.07 13.37 43.35
CA HIS A 26 -13.12 12.33 42.94
C HIS A 26 -13.71 11.39 41.89
N ILE A 27 -14.99 11.02 42.02
CA ILE A 27 -15.68 10.21 41.01
C ILE A 27 -15.68 10.95 39.66
N GLN A 28 -15.96 12.25 39.66
CA GLN A 28 -15.96 13.05 38.45
C GLN A 28 -14.57 13.12 37.80
N LEU A 29 -13.52 13.36 38.59
CA LEU A 29 -12.13 13.38 38.11
C LEU A 29 -11.70 12.03 37.53
N ILE A 30 -12.08 10.92 38.17
CA ILE A 30 -11.79 9.57 37.67
C ILE A 30 -12.52 9.31 36.35
N GLN A 31 -13.79 9.70 36.23
CA GLN A 31 -14.55 9.57 35.00
C GLN A 31 -13.92 10.36 33.85
N GLU A 32 -13.51 11.60 34.10
CA GLU A 32 -12.85 12.45 33.11
C GLU A 32 -11.51 11.85 32.65
N ALA A 33 -10.71 11.35 33.59
CA ALA A 33 -9.43 10.70 33.28
C ALA A 33 -9.60 9.41 32.46
N ILE A 34 -10.65 8.61 32.74
CA ILE A 34 -11.00 7.41 31.95
C ILE A 34 -11.41 7.82 30.54
N LEU A 35 -12.32 8.80 30.39
CA LEU A 35 -12.76 9.29 29.10
C LEU A 35 -11.59 9.82 28.26
N GLU A 36 -10.69 10.60 28.87
CA GLU A 36 -9.52 11.12 28.19
C GLU A 36 -8.56 10.00 27.75
N LYS A 37 -8.37 8.99 28.60
CA LYS A 37 -7.58 7.80 28.26
C LYS A 37 -8.18 7.05 27.08
N ASP A 38 -9.49 6.83 27.07
CA ASP A 38 -10.19 6.11 26.01
C ASP A 38 -10.13 6.88 24.69
N VAL A 39 -10.28 8.21 24.72
CA VAL A 39 -10.12 9.08 23.55
C VAL A 39 -8.69 9.03 23.02
N ARG A 40 -7.67 9.06 23.90
CA ARG A 40 -6.27 8.93 23.48
C ARG A 40 -5.98 7.57 22.84
N PHE A 41 -6.50 6.50 23.41
CA PHE A 41 -6.37 5.15 22.87
C PHE A 41 -7.07 5.02 21.51
N ALA A 42 -8.31 5.51 21.40
CA ALA A 42 -9.06 5.53 20.14
C ALA A 42 -8.33 6.31 19.04
N LYS A 43 -7.80 7.50 19.35
CA LYS A 43 -7.00 8.30 18.40
C LYS A 43 -5.75 7.55 17.92
N LYS A 44 -5.04 6.89 18.83
CA LYS A 44 -3.86 6.07 18.48
C LYS A 44 -4.25 4.93 17.54
N ASN A 45 -5.33 4.21 17.86
CA ASN A 45 -5.80 3.10 17.04
C ASN A 45 -6.30 3.54 15.66
N ILE A 46 -7.02 4.67 15.59
CA ILE A 46 -7.46 5.25 14.32
C ILE A 46 -6.25 5.65 13.47
N ARG A 47 -5.21 6.23 14.09
CA ARG A 47 -3.97 6.56 13.39
C ARG A 47 -3.29 5.31 12.83
N GLN A 48 -3.15 4.25 13.64
CA GLN A 48 -2.57 3.00 13.19
C GLN A 48 -3.37 2.39 12.04
N ALA A 49 -4.69 2.30 12.19
CA ALA A 49 -5.57 1.79 11.14
C ALA A 49 -5.45 2.59 9.84
N ARG A 50 -5.25 3.92 9.92
CA ARG A 50 -5.01 4.76 8.74
C ARG A 50 -3.68 4.45 8.07
N GLU A 51 -2.63 4.21 8.84
CA GLU A 51 -1.32 3.79 8.34
C GLU A 51 -1.41 2.42 7.65
N ASP A 52 -2.09 1.45 8.29
CA ASP A 52 -2.32 0.11 7.75
C ASP A 52 -3.14 0.14 6.44
N ILE A 53 -4.19 0.97 6.37
CA ILE A 53 -4.96 1.21 5.14
C ILE A 53 -4.07 1.79 4.02
N GLY A 54 -3.15 2.69 4.37
CA GLY A 54 -2.19 3.25 3.42
C GLY A 54 -1.30 2.17 2.80
N VAL A 55 -0.78 1.26 3.63
CA VAL A 55 0.02 0.11 3.18
C VAL A 55 -0.83 -0.80 2.28
N LEU A 56 -2.02 -1.20 2.72
CA LEU A 56 -2.93 -2.04 1.94
C LEU A 56 -3.27 -1.43 0.58
N SER A 57 -3.47 -0.10 0.51
CA SER A 57 -3.74 0.60 -0.75
C SER A 57 -2.58 0.45 -1.76
N ILE A 58 -1.35 0.55 -1.29
CA ILE A 58 -0.14 0.36 -2.12
C ILE A 58 -0.08 -1.08 -2.63
N GLN A 59 -0.36 -2.06 -1.77
CA GLN A 59 -0.32 -3.49 -2.11
C GLN A 59 -1.38 -3.86 -3.16
N ILE A 60 -2.63 -3.42 -2.96
CA ILE A 60 -3.71 -3.58 -3.94
C ILE A 60 -3.33 -2.91 -5.27
N GLY A 61 -2.69 -1.75 -5.22
CA GLY A 61 -2.20 -1.06 -6.42
C GLY A 61 -1.16 -1.88 -7.21
N LYS A 62 -0.20 -2.52 -6.52
CA LYS A 62 0.78 -3.44 -7.17
C LYS A 62 0.07 -4.61 -7.85
N MET A 63 -0.85 -5.25 -7.12
CA MET A 63 -1.63 -6.38 -7.61
C MET A 63 -2.48 -6.01 -8.85
N GLN A 64 -3.17 -4.86 -8.82
CA GLN A 64 -3.95 -4.39 -9.97
C GLN A 64 -3.09 -4.15 -11.21
N ARG A 65 -1.87 -3.62 -11.03
CA ARG A 65 -0.92 -3.47 -12.14
C ARG A 65 -0.51 -4.83 -12.70
N ALA A 66 -0.18 -5.78 -11.83
CA ALA A 66 0.20 -7.12 -12.25
C ALA A 66 -0.93 -7.83 -13.03
N ILE A 67 -2.17 -7.76 -12.54
CA ILE A 67 -3.34 -8.34 -13.24
C ILE A 67 -3.53 -7.70 -14.63
N ARG A 68 -3.36 -6.37 -14.74
CA ARG A 68 -3.46 -5.67 -16.03
C ARG A 68 -2.35 -6.10 -17.01
N MET A 69 -1.13 -6.30 -16.52
CA MET A 69 -0.02 -6.81 -17.34
C MET A 69 -0.32 -8.21 -17.87
N LEU A 70 -0.80 -9.10 -17.00
CA LEU A 70 -1.24 -10.44 -17.40
C LEU A 70 -2.35 -10.39 -18.45
N HIS A 71 -3.36 -9.55 -18.24
CA HIS A 71 -4.45 -9.39 -19.20
C HIS A 71 -3.96 -8.89 -20.58
N SER A 72 -3.00 -7.94 -20.61
CA SER A 72 -2.41 -7.49 -21.87
C SER A 72 -1.60 -8.59 -22.55
N LEU A 73 -0.77 -9.32 -21.78
CA LEU A 73 0.03 -10.45 -22.27
C LEU A 73 -0.86 -11.52 -22.92
N MET A 74 -1.96 -11.88 -22.26
CA MET A 74 -2.92 -12.86 -22.79
C MET A 74 -3.66 -12.38 -24.03
N ARG A 75 -3.88 -11.07 -24.18
CA ARG A 75 -4.60 -10.50 -25.32
C ARG A 75 -3.73 -10.41 -26.57
N ASP A 76 -2.46 -10.04 -26.39
CA ASP A 76 -1.56 -9.69 -27.50
C ASP A 76 -0.75 -10.90 -28.01
N ARG A 77 -0.79 -12.05 -27.32
CA ARG A 77 -0.03 -13.27 -27.67
C ARG A 77 -0.94 -14.50 -27.78
N ALA A 78 -0.59 -15.41 -28.69
CA ALA A 78 -1.05 -16.79 -28.64
C ALA A 78 -0.26 -17.54 -27.53
N THR A 79 -0.88 -17.68 -26.37
CA THR A 79 -0.33 -18.40 -25.21
C THR A 79 -0.29 -19.90 -25.48
N SER A 80 0.81 -20.58 -25.14
CA SER A 80 0.84 -22.05 -25.20
C SER A 80 -0.07 -22.65 -24.13
N GLU A 81 -0.48 -23.92 -24.30
CA GLU A 81 -1.31 -24.62 -23.32
C GLU A 81 -0.61 -24.72 -21.95
N ASP A 82 0.69 -24.96 -21.95
CA ASP A 82 1.51 -25.01 -20.72
C ASP A 82 1.60 -23.64 -20.02
N GLU A 83 1.78 -22.55 -20.78
CA GLU A 83 1.81 -21.18 -20.23
C GLU A 83 0.43 -20.78 -19.67
N LEU A 84 -0.67 -21.20 -20.33
CA LEU A 84 -2.04 -20.99 -19.85
C LEU A 84 -2.30 -21.73 -18.53
N LEU A 85 -1.81 -22.96 -18.42
CA LEU A 85 -1.93 -23.75 -17.19
C LEU A 85 -1.18 -23.08 -16.02
N ASP A 86 0.03 -22.58 -16.28
CA ASP A 86 0.85 -21.91 -15.27
C ASP A 86 0.24 -20.57 -14.82
N ILE A 87 -0.33 -19.82 -15.77
CA ILE A 87 -1.14 -18.62 -15.48
C ILE A 87 -2.33 -18.98 -14.59
N LEU A 88 -3.13 -19.99 -14.97
CA LEU A 88 -4.32 -20.37 -14.22
C LEU A 88 -3.98 -20.83 -12.80
N LEU A 89 -2.94 -21.65 -12.63
CA LEU A 89 -2.51 -22.15 -11.33
C LEU A 89 -2.01 -21.01 -10.43
N THR A 90 -1.20 -20.12 -10.99
CA THR A 90 -0.66 -18.99 -10.24
C THR A 90 -1.73 -17.96 -9.91
N MET A 91 -2.68 -17.69 -10.82
CA MET A 91 -3.85 -16.88 -10.52
C MET A 91 -4.72 -17.48 -9.42
N LYS A 92 -4.90 -18.81 -9.41
CA LYS A 92 -5.66 -19.49 -8.34
C LYS A 92 -4.96 -19.39 -6.99
N THR A 93 -3.64 -19.43 -6.99
CA THR A 93 -2.81 -19.25 -5.81
C THR A 93 -2.89 -17.79 -5.31
N ALA A 94 -2.78 -16.82 -6.21
CA ALA A 94 -2.93 -15.40 -5.92
C ALA A 94 -4.31 -15.08 -5.34
N GLU A 95 -5.38 -15.66 -5.88
CA GLU A 95 -6.75 -15.56 -5.35
C GLU A 95 -6.83 -16.07 -3.91
N THR A 96 -6.22 -17.22 -3.63
CA THR A 96 -6.20 -17.82 -2.28
C THR A 96 -5.46 -16.93 -1.28
N LEU A 97 -4.35 -16.32 -1.70
CA LEU A 97 -3.58 -15.38 -0.88
C LEU A 97 -4.36 -14.10 -0.60
N ILE A 98 -5.09 -13.57 -1.59
CA ILE A 98 -5.99 -12.41 -1.41
C ILE A 98 -7.09 -12.72 -0.41
N MET A 99 -7.72 -13.89 -0.50
CA MET A 99 -8.75 -14.32 0.44
C MET A 99 -8.22 -14.42 1.88
N ARG A 100 -6.91 -14.63 2.06
CA ARG A 100 -6.22 -14.65 3.35
C ARG A 100 -5.66 -13.29 3.76
N SER A 101 -5.95 -12.21 3.02
CA SER A 101 -5.40 -10.87 3.21
C SER A 101 -3.87 -10.78 3.08
N ALA A 102 -3.24 -11.74 2.41
CA ALA A 102 -1.80 -11.76 2.12
C ALA A 102 -1.52 -11.05 0.79
N PHE A 103 -1.81 -9.75 0.72
CA PHE A 103 -1.75 -8.98 -0.53
C PHE A 103 -0.33 -8.80 -1.07
N ASP A 104 0.67 -8.64 -0.19
CA ASP A 104 2.09 -8.58 -0.60
C ASP A 104 2.52 -9.86 -1.29
N GLU A 105 2.21 -11.01 -0.69
CA GLU A 105 2.56 -12.32 -1.25
C GLU A 105 1.84 -12.55 -2.58
N SER A 106 0.56 -12.18 -2.67
CA SER A 106 -0.22 -12.27 -3.91
C SER A 106 0.36 -11.41 -5.02
N ALA A 107 0.74 -10.16 -4.71
CA ALA A 107 1.39 -9.27 -5.67
C ALA A 107 2.72 -9.87 -6.17
N LEU A 108 3.54 -10.41 -5.26
CA LEU A 108 4.80 -11.07 -5.62
C LEU A 108 4.60 -12.29 -6.52
N GLN A 109 3.59 -13.12 -6.27
CA GLN A 109 3.29 -14.27 -7.14
C GLN A 109 2.93 -13.83 -8.56
N LEU A 110 2.12 -12.77 -8.69
CA LEU A 110 1.75 -12.24 -10.00
C LEU A 110 2.93 -11.55 -10.70
N GLU A 111 3.77 -10.81 -9.97
CA GLU A 111 5.00 -10.21 -10.51
C GLU A 111 5.96 -11.28 -11.06
N ARG A 112 6.17 -12.38 -10.32
CA ARG A 112 7.01 -13.51 -10.78
C ARG A 112 6.45 -14.21 -12.00
N LEU A 113 5.13 -14.41 -12.06
CA LEU A 113 4.48 -14.97 -13.25
C LEU A 113 4.72 -14.06 -14.46
N ILE A 114 4.58 -12.76 -14.28
CA ILE A 114 4.85 -11.78 -15.34
C ILE A 114 6.31 -11.86 -15.77
N GLU A 115 7.27 -11.86 -14.84
CA GLU A 115 8.69 -12.01 -15.16
C GLU A 115 8.97 -13.31 -15.94
N HIS A 116 8.35 -14.42 -15.53
CA HIS A 116 8.48 -15.70 -16.22
C HIS A 116 7.92 -15.65 -17.65
N LEU A 117 6.73 -15.08 -17.83
CA LEU A 117 6.11 -14.90 -19.14
C LEU A 117 6.89 -13.92 -20.03
N LEU A 118 7.52 -12.90 -19.43
CA LEU A 118 8.38 -11.93 -20.12
C LEU A 118 9.71 -12.54 -20.54
N ALA A 119 10.35 -13.36 -19.70
CA ALA A 119 11.58 -14.07 -20.05
C ALA A 119 11.39 -14.93 -21.31
N ASN A 120 10.19 -15.49 -21.49
CA ASN A 120 9.82 -16.30 -22.64
C ASN A 120 9.19 -15.49 -23.79
N SER A 121 9.00 -14.16 -23.64
CA SER A 121 8.31 -13.30 -24.60
C SER A 121 9.02 -11.96 -24.82
N ALA A 122 9.69 -11.84 -25.96
CA ALA A 122 10.44 -10.64 -26.38
C ALA A 122 9.57 -9.43 -26.79
N ALA A 123 8.28 -9.38 -26.44
CA ALA A 123 7.26 -8.57 -27.11
C ALA A 123 6.40 -7.66 -26.21
N LEU A 124 6.76 -7.42 -24.95
CA LEU A 124 6.01 -6.45 -24.14
C LEU A 124 6.52 -5.02 -24.36
N ASN A 125 5.60 -4.10 -24.64
CA ASN A 125 5.89 -2.68 -24.75
C ASN A 125 6.07 -2.08 -23.34
N PRO A 126 7.28 -1.62 -22.95
CA PRO A 126 7.54 -1.06 -21.63
C PRO A 126 6.77 0.24 -21.39
N PHE A 127 6.45 1.02 -22.44
CA PHE A 127 5.80 2.34 -22.36
C PHE A 127 4.41 2.29 -21.72
N ILE A 128 3.80 1.11 -21.66
CA ILE A 128 2.45 0.94 -21.13
C ILE A 128 2.49 0.66 -19.61
N PHE A 129 3.58 0.07 -19.10
CA PHE A 129 3.56 -0.56 -17.78
C PHE A 129 4.66 -0.09 -16.82
N PHE A 130 5.72 0.52 -17.34
CA PHE A 130 6.80 1.08 -16.53
C PHE A 130 6.74 2.60 -16.52
N GLN A 131 7.08 3.20 -15.38
CA GLN A 131 7.26 4.63 -15.28
C GLN A 131 8.72 4.95 -15.61
N PHE A 132 8.92 5.55 -16.77
CA PHE A 132 10.22 6.03 -17.20
C PHE A 132 10.07 7.24 -18.11
N TRP A 133 11.10 8.09 -18.12
CA TRP A 133 11.25 9.12 -19.12
C TRP A 133 11.98 8.56 -20.32
N MET A 134 11.45 8.83 -21.50
CA MET A 134 12.15 8.60 -22.76
C MET A 134 12.31 9.92 -23.51
N GLY A 135 13.56 10.30 -23.76
CA GLY A 135 13.91 11.36 -24.71
C GLY A 135 14.38 10.74 -26.02
N ILE A 136 13.80 11.16 -27.14
CA ILE A 136 14.25 10.81 -28.48
C ILE A 136 14.73 12.09 -29.15
N GLU A 137 15.99 12.12 -29.58
CA GLU A 137 16.57 13.23 -30.35
C GLU A 137 17.13 12.69 -31.67
N ALA A 138 16.68 13.25 -32.78
CA ALA A 138 17.25 12.96 -34.10
C ALA A 138 18.18 14.10 -34.50
N ARG A 139 19.46 13.79 -34.72
CA ARG A 139 20.47 14.76 -35.16
C ARG A 139 20.84 14.45 -36.61
N TRP A 140 20.52 15.38 -37.50
CA TRP A 140 20.94 15.33 -38.91
C TRP A 140 21.91 16.49 -39.17
N GLU A 141 23.09 16.18 -39.67
CA GLU A 141 24.00 17.21 -40.19
C GLU A 141 23.49 17.69 -41.56
N ALA A 142 23.60 19.00 -41.81
CA ALA A 142 23.22 19.56 -43.10
C ALA A 142 24.10 18.94 -44.21
N ASN A 143 23.46 18.33 -45.21
CA ASN A 143 24.07 17.57 -46.32
C ASN A 143 24.59 16.16 -45.98
N SER A 144 24.15 15.56 -44.87
CA SER A 144 24.42 14.14 -44.58
C SER A 144 23.22 13.26 -44.91
N ASP A 145 23.44 12.19 -45.67
CA ASP A 145 22.44 11.13 -45.90
C ASP A 145 22.26 10.22 -44.66
N GLN A 146 23.10 10.39 -43.64
CA GLN A 146 23.08 9.62 -42.40
C GLN A 146 22.69 10.52 -41.23
N GLY A 147 21.66 10.10 -40.48
CA GLY A 147 21.21 10.74 -39.24
C GLY A 147 21.56 9.89 -38.02
N GLN A 148 21.76 10.54 -36.88
CA GLN A 148 21.93 9.86 -35.60
C GLN A 148 20.65 9.96 -34.79
N LEU A 149 20.16 8.82 -34.28
CA LEU A 149 19.07 8.78 -33.32
C LEU A 149 19.63 8.55 -31.92
N LEU A 150 19.50 9.55 -31.06
CA LEU A 150 19.83 9.43 -29.65
C LEU A 150 18.57 9.07 -28.86
N VAL A 151 18.62 7.94 -28.15
CA VAL A 151 17.54 7.50 -27.26
C VAL A 151 18.06 7.53 -25.83
N ARG A 152 17.45 8.38 -24.99
CA ARG A 152 17.71 8.45 -23.55
C ARG A 152 16.53 7.83 -22.82
N ILE A 153 16.80 6.80 -22.01
CA ILE A 153 15.80 6.13 -21.17
C ILE A 153 16.22 6.34 -19.71
N GLU A 154 15.32 6.91 -18.91
CA GLU A 154 15.54 7.16 -17.48
C GLU A 154 14.42 6.48 -16.70
N ASN A 155 14.78 5.42 -15.97
CA ASN A 155 13.84 4.69 -15.13
C ASN A 155 13.49 5.53 -13.90
N THR A 156 12.23 5.92 -13.78
CA THR A 156 11.73 6.70 -12.63
C THR A 156 11.13 5.82 -11.53
N SER A 157 11.21 4.51 -11.68
CA SER A 157 10.67 3.54 -10.73
C SER A 157 11.76 2.80 -9.97
N ASP A 158 11.43 2.31 -8.78
CA ASP A 158 12.30 1.45 -7.96
C ASP A 158 12.45 0.03 -8.53
N VAL A 159 11.72 -0.29 -9.60
CA VAL A 159 11.72 -1.61 -10.25
C VAL A 159 12.66 -1.57 -11.45
N VAL A 160 13.50 -2.59 -11.62
CA VAL A 160 14.42 -2.69 -12.76
C VAL A 160 13.61 -2.70 -14.06
N LEU A 161 13.96 -1.82 -14.99
CA LEU A 161 13.31 -1.75 -16.28
C LEU A 161 13.66 -3.01 -17.09
N PRO A 162 12.68 -3.81 -17.56
CA PRO A 162 12.96 -5.03 -18.29
C PRO A 162 13.59 -4.70 -19.65
N GLY A 163 14.33 -5.65 -20.21
CA GLY A 163 14.83 -5.52 -21.58
C GLY A 163 13.65 -5.52 -22.56
N PHE A 164 13.65 -4.60 -23.52
CA PHE A 164 12.64 -4.52 -24.57
C PHE A 164 13.28 -4.21 -25.92
N ASN A 165 12.68 -4.73 -26.98
CA ASN A 165 13.14 -4.48 -28.34
C ASN A 165 12.47 -3.23 -28.89
N ILE A 166 13.29 -2.24 -29.30
CA ILE A 166 12.81 -1.10 -30.08
C ILE A 166 12.99 -1.46 -31.56
N LYS A 167 11.88 -1.49 -32.31
CA LYS A 167 11.94 -1.68 -33.76
C LYS A 167 12.62 -0.46 -34.37
N ALA A 168 13.58 -0.68 -35.26
CA ALA A 168 14.27 0.40 -35.95
C ALA A 168 13.23 1.33 -36.62
N PRO A 169 13.36 2.66 -36.48
CA PRO A 169 12.50 3.59 -37.18
C PRO A 169 12.67 3.36 -38.68
N VAL A 170 11.56 3.05 -39.35
CA VAL A 170 11.55 2.88 -40.81
C VAL A 170 11.32 4.27 -41.39
N PRO A 171 12.15 4.74 -42.33
CA PRO A 171 11.86 5.99 -43.02
C PRO A 171 10.50 5.89 -43.74
N PRO A 172 9.74 6.99 -43.83
CA PRO A 172 8.47 7.04 -44.55
C PRO A 172 8.63 6.77 -46.05
#